data_AF-A0AAJ6JE84-F1
#
_entry.id   AF-A0AAJ6JE84-F1
#
_cell.length_a   1.000
_cell.length_b   1.000
_cell.length_c   1.000
_cell.angle_alpha   90.00
_cell.angle_beta   90.00
_cell.angle_gamma   90.00
#
_symmetry.space_group_name_H-M   'P 1'
#
loop_
_entity.id
_entity.type
_entity.pdbx_description
1 polymer ?
#
loop_
_entity_poly.entity_id
_entity_poly.type
_entity_poly.pdbx_seq_one_letter_code
_entity_poly.pdbx_strand_id
1 'polypeptide(L)'
;MEGRQRRSFTDDYKRQAVDLVASSGGSIGSVAKELGLRGSVLRRWVEQRGARLEPTAATRRPTTQATLPSADHAAEIARLQRENERLRMERDILKKSIAIFAATRT
;
A
#
# COMPACT_ATOMS: atom_id res chain seq x y z
N MET A 1 -3.37 -14.46 37.58
CA MET A 1 -3.51 -14.31 36.11
C MET A 1 -2.15 -14.46 35.48
N GLU A 2 -1.83 -15.61 34.89
CA GLU A 2 -0.54 -15.83 34.21
C GLU A 2 -0.55 -15.10 32.87
N GLY A 3 0.33 -14.10 32.73
CA GLY A 3 0.48 -13.32 31.52
C GLY A 3 0.96 -14.21 30.37
N ARG A 4 0.27 -14.16 29.23
CA ARG A 4 0.63 -14.93 28.03
C ARG A 4 2.04 -14.54 27.56
N GLN A 5 3.00 -15.45 27.67
CA GLN A 5 4.37 -15.28 27.20
C GLN A 5 4.36 -14.87 25.71
N ARG A 6 4.91 -13.69 25.39
CA ARG A 6 5.01 -13.21 24.02
C ARG A 6 6.15 -13.94 23.30
N ARG A 7 5.85 -14.59 22.17
CA ARG A 7 6.89 -15.11 21.26
C ARG A 7 7.73 -13.94 20.75
N SER A 8 9.04 -13.98 21.02
CA SER A 8 10.03 -13.09 20.43
C SER A 8 10.63 -13.74 19.18
N PHE A 9 10.96 -12.93 18.20
CA PHE A 9 11.66 -13.35 16.99
C PHE A 9 12.92 -12.49 16.86
N THR A 10 14.02 -13.11 16.42
CA THR A 10 15.28 -12.40 16.17
C THR A 10 15.10 -11.37 15.07
N ASP A 11 15.91 -10.31 15.08
CA ASP A 11 15.82 -9.28 14.06
C ASP A 11 16.12 -9.84 12.66
N ASP A 12 17.10 -10.74 12.60
CA ASP A 12 17.50 -11.42 11.37
C ASP A 12 16.35 -12.21 10.74
N TYR A 13 15.61 -12.97 11.56
CA TYR A 13 14.44 -13.72 11.10
C TYR A 13 13.34 -12.79 10.55
N LYS A 14 13.11 -11.65 11.21
CA LYS A 14 12.14 -10.66 10.72
C LYS A 14 12.58 -10.06 9.39
N ARG A 15 13.88 -9.85 9.18
CA ARG A 15 14.45 -9.35 7.92
C ARG A 15 14.20 -10.33 6.78
N GLN A 16 14.64 -11.58 6.97
CA GLN A 16 14.46 -12.65 5.98
C GLN A 16 12.99 -12.85 5.60
N ALA A 17 12.08 -12.77 6.57
CA ALA A 17 10.65 -12.88 6.31
C ALA A 17 10.09 -11.74 5.45
N VAL A 18 10.59 -10.50 5.61
CA VAL A 18 10.19 -9.35 4.79
C VAL A 18 10.82 -9.40 3.41
N ASP A 19 12.10 -9.78 3.33
CA ASP A 19 12.80 -9.94 2.05
C ASP A 19 12.13 -11.02 1.19
N LEU A 20 11.68 -12.12 1.81
CA LEU A 20 10.93 -13.19 1.14
C LEU A 20 9.61 -12.69 0.56
N VAL A 21 8.90 -11.78 1.25
CA VAL A 21 7.68 -11.16 0.70
C VAL A 21 8.01 -10.30 -0.53
N ALA A 22 9.11 -9.55 -0.48
CA ALA A 22 9.53 -8.70 -1.59
C ALA A 22 10.02 -9.51 -2.81
N SER A 23 10.74 -10.60 -2.58
CA SER A 23 11.35 -11.41 -3.65
C SER A 23 10.41 -12.44 -4.27
N SER A 24 9.46 -12.97 -3.49
CA SER A 24 8.56 -14.05 -3.95
C SER A 24 7.41 -13.55 -4.83
N GLY A 25 7.10 -12.25 -4.81
CA GLY A 25 5.90 -11.69 -5.45
C GLY A 25 4.58 -12.23 -4.86
N GLY A 26 4.66 -13.05 -3.81
CA GLY A 26 3.53 -13.67 -3.14
C GLY A 26 2.82 -12.71 -2.19
N SER A 27 1.53 -12.94 -1.95
CA SER A 27 0.79 -12.17 -0.95
C SER A 27 1.35 -12.43 0.46
N ILE A 28 1.30 -11.40 1.32
CA ILE A 28 1.72 -11.50 2.74
C ILE A 28 1.06 -12.69 3.46
N GLY A 29 -0.19 -13.02 3.11
CA GLY A 29 -0.91 -14.15 3.68
C GLY A 29 -0.32 -15.50 3.29
N SER A 30 0.14 -15.65 2.04
CA SER A 30 0.78 -16.87 1.56
C SER A 30 2.12 -17.10 2.25
N VAL A 31 2.96 -16.07 2.28
CA VAL A 31 4.28 -16.14 2.93
C VAL A 31 4.15 -16.36 4.44
N ALA A 32 3.16 -15.73 5.09
CA ALA A 32 2.90 -15.98 6.50
C ALA A 32 2.51 -17.44 6.78
N LYS A 33 1.70 -18.05 5.90
CA LYS A 33 1.29 -19.46 6.04
C LYS A 33 2.48 -20.40 5.90
N GLU A 34 3.36 -20.13 4.93
CA GLU A 34 4.61 -20.88 4.71
C GLU A 34 5.55 -20.79 5.92
N LEU A 35 5.68 -19.60 6.52
CA LEU A 35 6.50 -19.37 7.70
C LEU A 35 5.83 -19.78 9.03
N GLY A 36 4.61 -20.32 8.99
CA GLY A 36 3.85 -20.68 10.21
C GLY A 36 3.51 -19.48 11.10
N LEU A 37 3.42 -18.28 10.50
CA LEU A 37 3.12 -17.02 11.16
C LEU A 37 1.66 -16.62 10.97
N ARG A 38 1.14 -15.83 11.91
CA ARG A 38 -0.12 -15.11 11.67
C ARG A 38 0.16 -13.99 10.67
N GLY A 39 -0.69 -13.86 9.64
CA GLY A 39 -0.54 -12.81 8.62
C GLY A 39 -0.46 -11.39 9.18
N SER A 40 -1.09 -11.11 10.32
CA SER A 40 -1.00 -9.82 11.02
C SER A 40 0.39 -9.51 11.57
N VAL A 41 1.17 -10.53 11.97
CA VAL A 41 2.54 -10.37 12.46
C VAL A 41 3.48 -10.02 11.32
N LEU A 42 3.39 -10.75 10.20
CA LEU A 42 4.22 -10.50 9.03
C LEU A 42 3.89 -9.15 8.39
N ARG A 43 2.60 -8.79 8.26
CA ARG A 43 2.16 -7.45 7.82
C ARG A 43 2.81 -6.36 8.66
N ARG A 44 2.80 -6.48 9.99
CA ARG A 44 3.43 -5.51 10.88
C ARG A 44 4.94 -5.38 10.65
N TRP A 45 5.64 -6.47 10.37
CA TRP A 45 7.09 -6.42 10.09
C TRP A 45 7.39 -5.75 8.74
N VAL A 46 6.60 -6.08 7.70
CA VAL A 46 6.70 -5.43 6.39
C VAL A 46 6.43 -3.93 6.51
N GLU A 47 5.39 -3.52 7.24
CA GLU A 47 5.08 -2.10 7.49
C GLU A 47 6.19 -1.38 8.27
N GLN A 48 6.71 -2.00 9.35
CA GLN A 48 7.76 -1.40 10.18
C GLN A 48 9.11 -1.27 9.45
N ARG A 49 9.42 -2.17 8.52
CA ARG A 49 10.67 -2.17 7.75
C ARG A 49 10.54 -1.38 6.44
N GLY A 50 9.40 -1.44 5.77
CA GLY A 50 9.07 -0.64 4.59
C GLY A 50 9.00 0.86 4.92
N ALA A 51 8.47 1.24 6.09
CA ALA A 51 8.54 2.62 6.58
C ALA A 51 9.98 3.13 6.86
N ARG A 52 10.98 2.25 6.81
CA ARG A 52 12.41 2.56 7.03
C ARG A 52 13.22 2.60 5.73
N LEU A 53 12.63 2.23 4.58
CA LEU A 53 13.29 2.08 3.26
C LEU A 53 12.67 3.01 2.19
N GLU A 54 12.43 4.28 2.55
CA GLU A 54 11.83 5.36 1.74
C GLU A 54 10.32 5.61 1.98
N PRO A 55 9.91 6.88 2.17
CA PRO A 55 8.52 7.26 2.36
C PRO A 55 7.83 7.42 0.99
N THR A 56 7.60 6.32 0.27
CA THR A 56 6.70 6.34 -0.90
C THR A 56 5.39 5.67 -0.54
N ALA A 57 4.40 6.52 -0.25
CA ALA A 57 2.96 6.30 -0.38
C ALA A 57 2.33 5.04 0.25
N ALA A 58 1.36 5.31 1.12
CA ALA A 58 0.28 4.42 1.54
C ALA A 58 0.66 3.24 2.46
N THR A 59 0.55 3.48 3.77
CA THR A 59 -0.61 3.04 4.57
C THR A 59 -0.36 3.46 6.03
N ARG A 60 -0.93 4.60 6.43
CA ARG A 60 -1.26 4.79 7.84
C ARG A 60 -2.42 3.86 8.15
N ARG A 61 -2.22 2.94 9.09
CA ARG A 61 -3.22 2.74 10.13
C ARG A 61 -2.53 2.37 11.44
N PRO A 62 -2.64 3.19 12.50
CA PRO A 62 -2.29 2.74 13.82
C PRO A 62 -3.31 1.67 14.24
N THR A 63 -2.79 0.52 14.66
CA THR A 63 -3.58 -0.54 15.27
C THR A 63 -4.04 -0.09 16.65
N THR A 64 -5.28 0.36 16.78
CA THR A 64 -6.18 0.01 17.90
C THR A 64 -7.54 0.62 17.64
N GLN A 65 -8.56 -0.21 17.84
CA GLN A 65 -9.97 0.17 17.99
C GLN A 65 -10.76 0.39 16.69
N ALA A 66 -11.93 -0.23 16.68
CA ALA A 66 -12.97 -0.04 15.69
C ALA A 66 -13.33 1.45 15.62
N THR A 67 -13.21 2.05 14.46
CA THR A 67 -13.91 3.30 14.14
C THR A 67 -14.40 3.15 12.73
N LEU A 68 -15.71 3.25 12.59
CA LEU A 68 -16.47 3.30 11.34
C LEU A 68 -15.80 4.28 10.35
N PRO A 69 -15.96 4.11 9.03
CA PRO A 69 -15.36 5.04 8.07
C PRO A 69 -15.91 6.45 8.34
N SER A 70 -15.05 7.34 8.86
CA SER A 70 -15.39 8.75 9.06
C SER A 70 -15.79 9.36 7.71
N ALA A 71 -16.82 10.21 7.71
CA ALA A 71 -17.32 10.93 6.54
C ALA A 71 -16.21 11.64 5.74
N ASP A 72 -15.12 12.00 6.42
CA ASP A 72 -13.93 12.63 5.83
C ASP A 72 -13.25 11.78 4.76
N HIS A 73 -13.24 10.45 4.93
CA HIS A 73 -12.62 9.55 3.95
C HIS A 73 -13.46 9.43 2.67
N ALA A 74 -14.79 9.42 2.80
CA ALA A 74 -15.68 9.39 1.64
C ALA A 74 -15.61 10.70 0.85
N ALA A 75 -15.53 11.84 1.56
CA ALA A 75 -15.37 13.16 0.95
C ALA A 75 -14.04 13.27 0.18
N GLU A 76 -12.94 12.78 0.75
CA GLU A 76 -11.64 12.80 0.08
C GLU A 76 -11.60 11.85 -1.13
N ILE A 77 -12.20 10.66 -1.05
CA ILE A 77 -12.35 9.76 -2.21
C ILE A 77 -13.12 10.45 -3.34
N ALA A 78 -14.25 11.09 -3.03
CA ALA A 78 -15.06 11.77 -4.03
C ALA A 78 -14.35 12.98 -4.66
N ARG A 79 -13.53 13.69 -3.88
CA ARG A 79 -12.68 14.79 -4.37
C ARG A 79 -11.59 14.25 -5.30
N LEU A 80 -10.86 13.22 -4.87
CA LEU A 80 -9.77 12.63 -5.65
C LEU A 80 -10.27 12.01 -6.96
N GLN A 81 -11.47 11.41 -6.96
CA GLN A 81 -12.10 10.89 -8.18
C GLN A 81 -12.39 12.01 -9.19
N ARG A 82 -12.97 13.13 -8.73
CA ARG A 82 -13.22 14.31 -9.57
C ARG A 82 -11.93 14.90 -10.15
N GLU A 83 -10.88 14.97 -9.33
CA GLU A 83 -9.58 15.45 -9.78
C GLU A 83 -8.96 14.52 -10.83
N ASN A 84 -9.09 13.20 -10.65
CA ASN A 84 -8.60 12.22 -11.61
C ASN A 84 -9.33 12.32 -12.96
N GLU A 85 -10.66 12.49 -12.94
CA GLU A 85 -11.45 12.70 -14.16
C GLU A 85 -11.04 13.97 -14.91
N ARG A 86 -10.86 15.09 -14.19
CA ARG A 86 -10.38 16.35 -14.78
C ARG A 86 -9.02 16.18 -15.46
N LEU A 87 -8.06 15.56 -14.77
CA LEU A 87 -6.72 15.33 -15.29
C LEU A 87 -6.72 14.42 -16.53
N ARG A 88 -7.58 13.38 -16.53
CA ARG A 88 -7.75 12.52 -17.71
C ARG A 88 -8.29 13.29 -18.90
N MET A 89 -9.29 14.14 -18.68
CA MET A 89 -9.89 14.96 -19.73
C MET A 89 -8.87 15.93 -20.33
N GLU A 90 -8.10 16.63 -19.50
CA GLU A 90 -7.03 17.54 -19.95
C GLU A 90 -5.97 16.82 -20.78
N ARG A 91 -5.54 15.65 -20.31
CA ARG A 91 -4.58 14.80 -21.02
C ARG A 91 -5.14 14.33 -22.37
N ASP A 92 -6.41 13.97 -22.43
CA ASP A 92 -7.04 13.52 -23.68
C ASP A 92 -7.27 14.67 -24.67
N ILE A 93 -7.61 15.87 -24.19
CA ILE A 93 -7.68 17.08 -25.02
C ILE A 93 -6.30 17.40 -25.61
N LEU A 94 -5.25 17.36 -24.77
CA LEU A 94 -3.89 17.62 -25.23
C LEU A 94 -3.41 16.58 -26.24
N LYS A 95 -3.77 15.31 -26.05
CA LYS A 95 -3.48 14.27 -27.05
C LYS A 95 -4.19 14.51 -28.36
N LYS A 96 -5.48 14.89 -28.32
CA LYS A 96 -6.25 15.22 -29.53
C LYS A 96 -5.68 16.43 -30.26
N SER A 97 -5.26 17.47 -29.55
CA SER A 97 -4.66 18.65 -30.18
C SER A 97 -3.33 18.30 -30.84
N ILE A 98 -2.45 17.55 -30.17
CA ILE A 98 -1.19 17.06 -30.77
C ILE A 98 -1.48 16.25 -32.04
N ALA A 99 -2.48 15.37 -32.03
CA ALA A 99 -2.85 14.59 -33.21
C ALA A 99 -3.31 15.48 -34.39
N ILE A 100 -4.09 16.54 -34.12
CA ILE A 100 -4.52 17.51 -35.13
C ILE A 100 -3.33 18.31 -35.68
N PHE A 101 -2.46 18.82 -34.80
CA PHE A 101 -1.27 19.57 -35.21
C PHE A 101 -0.26 18.71 -35.99
N ALA A 102 -0.14 17.42 -35.65
CA ALA A 102 0.69 16.47 -36.40
C ALA A 102 0.10 16.16 -37.79
N ALA A 103 -1.23 16.05 -37.91
CA ALA A 103 -1.91 15.80 -39.17
C ALA A 103 -1.94 17.01 -40.12
N THR A 104 -1.70 18.24 -39.63
CA THR A 104 -1.69 19.47 -40.45
C THR A 104 -0.29 19.77 -41.02
N ARG A 105 0.75 18.99 -40.68
CA ARG A 105 2.15 19.20 -41.12
C ARG A 105 2.56 18.29 -42.31
N THR A 106 1.59 17.83 -43.09
CA THR A 106 1.76 17.13 -44.37
C THR A 106 0.89 17.81 -45.40
#